data_AF-A0A0F3IQT8-F1
#
_entry.id   AF-A0A0F3IQT8-F1
#
_cell.length_a   1.000
_cell.length_b   1.000
_cell.length_c   1.000
_cell.angle_alpha   90.00
_cell.angle_beta   90.00
_cell.angle_gamma   90.00
#
_symmetry.space_group_name_H-M   'P 1'
#
loop_
_entity.id
_entity.type
_entity.pdbx_description
1 polymer ?
#
loop_
_entity_poly.entity_id
_entity_poly.type
_entity_poly.pdbx_seq_one_letter_code
_entity_poly.pdbx_strand_id
1 'polypeptide(L)'
;MTQNQTTPNQSANNDAPTVALPDPAEWSRVMGDIAERSHHIIADFMERHKDDPLTMDTGTPTSIATAFLEMTTRLMTDPSRILQAQVELWGDYVNLWQSAARRWMGEDSQPVVTPNRDDKRFKDSAWNENVLFDYIKQSYLLTARWMQNQVKQVEGLDPKAAQKVDFYTRQFVDAMAPSNFLLTNPEVLRKTLETGGENLLHGLQNLVEDLEKGNGELRISMTDTEAFDVGRNIVLSPGAVVFRNDLIELIQYSP
;
A
#
# COMPACT_ATOMS: atom_id res chain seq x y z
N MET A 1 -12.08 -73.49 10.24
CA MET A 1 -12.85 -72.43 10.93
C MET A 1 -12.14 -71.12 10.70
N THR A 2 -12.86 -70.24 10.03
CA THR A 2 -12.58 -68.87 9.60
C THR A 2 -12.09 -67.99 10.75
N GLN A 3 -11.05 -67.17 10.52
CA GLN A 3 -10.95 -65.80 11.05
C GLN A 3 -9.74 -65.11 10.40
N ASN A 4 -10.00 -64.23 9.43
CA ASN A 4 -9.02 -63.31 8.88
C ASN A 4 -9.50 -61.88 9.18
N GLN A 5 -8.68 -61.18 9.97
CA GLN A 5 -8.37 -59.76 9.92
C GLN A 5 -9.53 -58.75 10.03
N THR A 6 -9.73 -58.26 11.25
CA THR A 6 -10.38 -56.99 11.55
C THR A 6 -9.31 -55.88 11.44
N THR A 7 -9.40 -55.02 10.42
CA THR A 7 -8.63 -53.78 10.36
C THR A 7 -9.34 -52.71 11.19
N PRO A 8 -8.67 -51.97 12.11
CA PRO A 8 -9.26 -50.78 12.70
C PRO A 8 -9.12 -49.63 11.70
N ASN A 9 -10.27 -49.14 11.24
CA ASN A 9 -10.41 -47.90 10.48
C ASN A 9 -10.13 -46.71 11.43
N GLN A 10 -8.93 -46.13 11.37
CA GLN A 10 -8.65 -44.84 12.00
C GLN A 10 -9.06 -43.73 11.04
N SER A 11 -10.19 -43.11 11.33
CA SER A 11 -10.69 -41.90 10.71
C SER A 11 -9.68 -40.77 10.90
N ALA A 12 -8.90 -40.46 9.86
CA ALA A 12 -8.15 -39.22 9.78
C ALA A 12 -9.15 -38.07 9.61
N ASN A 13 -9.24 -37.23 10.63
CA ASN A 13 -10.05 -36.03 10.66
C ASN A 13 -9.48 -35.01 9.65
N ASN A 14 -10.02 -35.01 8.43
CA ASN A 14 -9.73 -34.01 7.40
C ASN A 14 -10.59 -32.76 7.64
N ASP A 15 -10.29 -32.01 8.72
CA ASP A 15 -10.82 -30.66 8.90
C ASP A 15 -9.94 -29.69 8.08
N ALA A 16 -10.08 -29.73 6.76
CA ALA A 16 -9.67 -28.61 5.93
C ALA A 16 -10.68 -27.46 6.18
N PRO A 17 -10.23 -26.21 6.43
CA PRO A 17 -11.15 -25.10 6.60
C PRO A 17 -12.05 -25.02 5.37
N THR A 18 -13.36 -25.19 5.58
CA THR A 18 -14.34 -25.07 4.52
C THR A 18 -14.42 -23.60 4.17
N VAL A 19 -13.72 -23.19 3.11
CA VAL A 19 -13.84 -21.84 2.54
C VAL A 19 -15.28 -21.72 2.04
N ALA A 20 -16.11 -21.01 2.81
CA ALA A 20 -17.46 -20.69 2.40
C ALA A 20 -17.35 -19.70 1.23
N LEU A 21 -17.60 -20.20 0.01
CA LEU A 21 -17.74 -19.33 -1.14
C LEU A 21 -19.01 -18.50 -0.95
N PRO A 22 -18.96 -17.16 -1.11
CA PRO A 22 -20.15 -16.32 -1.01
C PRO A 22 -21.23 -16.78 -1.99
N ASP A 23 -22.51 -16.56 -1.65
CA ASP A 23 -23.64 -16.92 -2.51
C ASP A 23 -23.48 -16.25 -3.88
N PRO A 24 -23.39 -17.01 -4.99
CA PRO A 24 -23.22 -16.45 -6.33
C PRO A 24 -24.30 -15.42 -6.70
N ALA A 25 -25.52 -15.58 -6.19
CA ALA A 25 -26.62 -14.64 -6.44
C ALA A 25 -26.41 -13.31 -5.73
N GLU A 26 -25.99 -13.35 -4.46
CA GLU A 26 -25.67 -12.15 -3.68
C GLU A 26 -24.46 -11.42 -4.27
N TRP A 27 -23.44 -12.17 -4.67
CA TRP A 27 -22.23 -11.63 -5.29
C TRP A 27 -22.55 -10.92 -6.62
N SER A 28 -23.38 -11.53 -7.46
CA SER A 28 -23.84 -10.91 -8.71
C SER A 28 -24.64 -9.64 -8.46
N ARG A 29 -25.48 -9.61 -7.41
CA ARG A 29 -26.24 -8.41 -7.05
C ARG A 29 -25.32 -7.27 -6.62
N VAL A 30 -24.41 -7.54 -5.69
CA VAL A 30 -23.50 -6.51 -5.18
C VAL A 30 -22.59 -5.96 -6.29
N MET A 31 -22.08 -6.83 -7.16
CA MET A 31 -21.29 -6.40 -8.33
C MET A 31 -22.11 -5.57 -9.32
N GLY A 32 -23.40 -5.90 -9.50
CA GLY A 32 -24.33 -5.10 -10.29
C GLY A 32 -24.53 -3.70 -9.72
N ASP A 33 -24.81 -3.60 -8.42
CA ASP A 33 -24.99 -2.33 -7.71
C ASP A 33 -23.72 -1.46 -7.81
N ILE A 34 -22.54 -2.06 -7.63
CA ILE A 34 -21.25 -1.37 -7.78
C ILE A 34 -21.04 -0.88 -9.22
N ALA A 35 -21.34 -1.72 -10.23
CA ALA A 35 -21.16 -1.36 -11.63
C ALA A 35 -22.06 -0.19 -12.04
N GLU A 36 -23.33 -0.20 -11.60
CA GLU A 36 -24.28 0.87 -11.85
C GLU A 36 -23.83 2.19 -11.21
N ARG A 37 -23.48 2.17 -9.93
CA ARG A 37 -22.96 3.35 -9.21
C ARG A 37 -21.69 3.88 -9.85
N SER A 38 -20.74 3.00 -10.17
CA SER A 38 -19.48 3.36 -10.84
C SER A 38 -19.73 4.02 -12.20
N HIS A 39 -20.67 3.50 -12.99
CA HIS A 39 -21.02 4.08 -14.27
C HIS A 39 -21.57 5.50 -14.13
N HIS A 40 -22.46 5.73 -13.16
CA HIS A 40 -23.01 7.05 -12.87
C HIS A 40 -21.93 8.05 -12.46
N ILE A 41 -21.03 7.66 -11.54
CA ILE A 41 -19.92 8.48 -11.08
C ILE A 41 -19.02 8.89 -12.25
N ILE A 42 -18.63 7.93 -13.09
CA ILE A 42 -17.75 8.19 -14.24
C ILE A 42 -18.45 9.10 -15.25
N ALA A 43 -19.73 8.87 -15.53
CA ALA A 43 -20.51 9.72 -16.43
C ALA A 43 -20.57 11.16 -15.93
N ASP A 44 -20.92 11.36 -14.66
CA ASP A 44 -20.99 12.68 -14.05
C ASP A 44 -19.62 13.36 -13.99
N PHE A 45 -18.56 12.60 -13.67
CA PHE A 45 -17.19 13.11 -13.67
C PHE A 45 -16.78 13.60 -15.05
N MET A 46 -17.02 12.80 -16.10
CA MET A 46 -16.71 13.16 -17.48
C MET A 46 -17.52 14.36 -17.95
N GLU A 47 -18.80 14.45 -17.58
CA GLU A 47 -19.63 15.61 -17.93
C GLU A 47 -19.16 16.90 -17.23
N ARG A 48 -18.75 16.81 -15.96
CA ARG A 48 -18.20 17.94 -15.19
C ARG A 48 -16.85 18.42 -15.70
N HIS A 49 -16.02 17.50 -16.19
CA HIS A 49 -14.66 17.79 -16.67
C HIS A 49 -14.55 17.84 -18.20
N LYS A 50 -15.66 17.88 -18.93
CA LYS A 50 -15.66 17.93 -20.41
C LYS A 50 -14.92 19.15 -20.98
N ASP A 51 -14.90 20.24 -20.21
CA ASP A 51 -14.28 21.52 -20.57
C ASP A 51 -12.99 21.78 -19.79
N ASP A 52 -12.58 20.88 -18.89
CA ASP A 52 -11.39 21.00 -18.06
C ASP A 52 -10.36 19.94 -18.48
N PRO A 53 -9.26 20.31 -19.15
CA PRO A 53 -8.30 19.35 -19.67
C PRO A 53 -7.55 18.69 -18.50
N LEU A 54 -8.10 17.60 -17.95
CA LEU A 54 -7.52 16.68 -16.94
C LEU A 54 -6.15 17.12 -16.44
N THR A 55 -6.11 18.20 -15.65
CA THR A 55 -4.88 18.62 -15.01
C THR A 55 -4.73 17.71 -13.80
N MET A 56 -4.09 16.57 -13.99
CA MET A 56 -3.39 15.90 -12.89
C MET A 56 -2.36 16.91 -12.37
N ASP A 57 -2.76 17.75 -11.42
CA ASP A 57 -1.88 18.69 -10.72
C ASP A 57 -0.92 17.90 -9.85
N THR A 58 0.12 17.40 -10.50
CA THR A 58 1.29 16.77 -9.92
C THR A 58 2.39 17.82 -9.84
N GLY A 59 2.12 18.98 -9.23
CA GLY A 59 3.12 19.98 -8.87
C GLY A 59 4.17 20.23 -9.97
N THR A 60 3.79 20.86 -11.08
CA THR A 60 4.67 21.12 -12.25
C THR A 60 5.51 19.89 -12.69
N PRO A 61 4.93 18.97 -13.48
CA PRO A 61 5.63 17.81 -14.07
C PRO A 61 6.97 18.19 -14.71
N THR A 62 7.06 19.39 -15.27
CA THR A 62 8.26 19.95 -15.86
C THR A 62 9.41 20.08 -14.87
N SER A 63 9.18 20.47 -13.61
CA SER A 63 10.25 20.70 -12.64
C SER A 63 10.87 19.39 -12.11
N ILE A 64 10.05 18.33 -12.05
CA ILE A 64 10.49 16.97 -11.71
C ILE A 64 11.31 16.43 -12.88
N ALA A 65 10.78 16.52 -14.10
CA ALA A 65 11.46 16.07 -15.31
C ALA A 65 12.83 16.74 -15.48
N THR A 66 12.95 18.04 -15.22
CA THR A 66 14.25 18.74 -15.27
C THR A 66 15.23 18.26 -14.20
N ALA A 67 14.77 17.98 -12.98
CA ALA A 67 15.65 17.50 -11.91
C ALA A 67 16.19 16.09 -12.20
N PHE A 68 15.34 15.20 -12.73
CA PHE A 68 15.76 13.87 -13.18
C PHE A 68 16.66 13.91 -14.41
N LEU A 69 16.43 14.84 -15.35
CA LEU A 69 17.31 15.03 -16.49
C LEU A 69 18.70 15.50 -16.04
N GLU A 70 18.77 16.48 -15.14
CA GLU A 70 20.03 16.96 -14.58
C GLU A 70 20.79 15.84 -13.86
N MET A 71 20.09 15.06 -13.04
CA MET A 71 20.67 13.86 -12.40
C MET A 71 21.23 12.90 -13.45
N THR A 72 20.45 12.56 -14.49
CA THR A 72 20.87 11.63 -15.55
C THR A 72 22.09 12.15 -16.30
N THR A 73 22.12 13.44 -16.65
CA THR A 73 23.28 14.06 -17.29
C THR A 73 24.52 13.97 -16.41
N ARG A 74 24.41 14.21 -15.10
CA ARG A 74 25.53 14.10 -14.16
C ARG A 74 25.99 12.65 -14.00
N LEU A 75 25.08 11.69 -13.90
CA LEU A 75 25.43 10.27 -13.85
C LEU A 75 26.22 9.83 -15.09
N MET A 76 25.87 10.34 -16.27
CA MET A 76 26.62 10.05 -17.51
C MET A 76 28.04 10.64 -17.53
N THR A 77 28.35 11.62 -16.67
CA THR A 77 29.73 12.14 -16.57
C THR A 77 30.68 11.21 -15.80
N ASP A 78 30.14 10.27 -15.01
CA ASP A 78 30.91 9.23 -14.31
C ASP A 78 30.33 7.83 -14.59
N PRO A 79 30.56 7.30 -15.80
CA PRO A 79 30.08 5.97 -16.18
C PRO A 79 30.70 4.85 -15.32
N SER A 80 31.86 5.11 -14.70
CA SER A 80 32.53 4.15 -13.83
C SER A 80 31.73 3.90 -12.55
N ARG A 81 31.16 4.96 -11.96
CA ARG A 81 30.26 4.84 -10.80
C ARG A 81 28.99 4.06 -11.12
N ILE A 82 28.38 4.28 -12.29
CA ILE A 82 27.18 3.50 -12.70
C ILE A 82 27.51 2.01 -12.77
N LEU A 83 28.65 1.65 -13.38
CA LEU A 83 29.07 0.26 -13.47
C LEU A 83 29.36 -0.35 -12.09
N GLN A 84 30.04 0.38 -11.21
CA GLN A 84 30.29 -0.06 -9.84
C GLN A 84 28.98 -0.29 -9.07
N ALA A 85 28.03 0.64 -9.17
CA ALA A 85 26.71 0.54 -8.56
C ALA A 85 25.91 -0.66 -9.08
N GLN A 86 26.03 -0.99 -10.38
CA GLN A 86 25.40 -2.19 -10.93
C GLN A 86 26.06 -3.47 -10.41
N VAL A 87 27.40 -3.52 -10.35
CA VAL A 87 28.13 -4.68 -9.82
C VAL A 87 27.79 -4.93 -8.36
N GLU A 88 27.70 -3.87 -7.55
CA GLU A 88 27.26 -3.94 -6.14
C GLU A 88 25.86 -4.55 -6.04
N LEU A 89 24.90 -4.03 -6.82
CA LEU A 89 23.52 -4.55 -6.84
C LEU A 89 23.47 -6.03 -7.25
N TRP A 90 24.23 -6.41 -8.28
CA TRP A 90 24.32 -7.81 -8.71
C TRP A 90 24.86 -8.72 -7.60
N GLY A 91 25.92 -8.28 -6.90
CA GLY A 91 26.47 -9.01 -5.77
C GLY A 91 25.43 -9.20 -4.65
N ASP A 92 24.68 -8.16 -4.33
CA ASP A 92 23.63 -8.23 -3.33
C ASP A 92 22.48 -9.16 -3.73
N TYR A 93 22.08 -9.18 -5.01
CA TYR A 93 21.07 -10.13 -5.51
C TYR A 93 21.57 -11.57 -5.49
N VAL A 94 22.86 -11.81 -5.77
CA VAL A 94 23.46 -13.15 -5.63
C VAL A 94 23.43 -13.60 -4.17
N ASN A 95 23.78 -12.71 -3.23
CA ASN A 95 23.69 -12.99 -1.80
C ASN A 95 22.24 -13.29 -1.37
N LEU A 96 21.28 -12.51 -1.86
CA LEU A 96 19.86 -12.73 -1.60
C LEU A 96 19.38 -14.08 -2.14
N TRP A 97 19.73 -14.42 -3.38
CA TRP A 97 19.37 -15.70 -3.98
C TRP A 97 19.98 -16.87 -3.22
N GLN A 98 21.25 -16.78 -2.81
CA GLN A 98 21.91 -17.80 -1.99
C GLN A 98 21.22 -17.97 -0.62
N SER A 99 20.89 -16.86 0.04
CA SER A 99 20.14 -16.87 1.31
C SER A 99 18.78 -17.54 1.14
N ALA A 100 18.01 -17.15 0.12
CA ALA A 100 16.70 -17.74 -0.16
C ALA A 100 16.78 -19.23 -0.51
N ALA A 101 17.79 -19.65 -1.29
CA ALA A 101 18.02 -21.05 -1.60
C ALA A 101 18.31 -21.88 -0.34
N ARG A 102 19.13 -21.38 0.58
CA ARG A 102 19.38 -22.04 1.89
C ARG A 102 18.10 -22.15 2.70
N ARG A 103 17.30 -21.08 2.78
CA ARG A 103 16.01 -21.10 3.49
C ARG A 103 15.01 -22.08 2.88
N TRP A 104 14.97 -22.20 1.55
CA TRP A 104 14.15 -23.22 0.88
C TRP A 104 14.60 -24.65 1.16
N MET A 105 15.89 -24.87 1.41
CA MET A 105 16.43 -26.17 1.84
C MET A 105 16.21 -26.44 3.35
N GLY A 106 15.53 -25.54 4.07
CA GLY A 106 15.24 -25.68 5.50
C GLY A 106 16.37 -25.24 6.42
N GLU A 107 17.40 -24.56 5.91
CA GLU A 107 18.46 -23.97 6.72
C GLU A 107 18.05 -22.57 7.22
N ASP A 108 18.44 -22.24 8.45
CA ASP A 108 18.34 -20.88 8.95
C ASP A 108 19.37 -19.98 8.25
N SER A 109 18.88 -18.88 7.66
CA SER A 109 19.72 -17.85 7.06
C SER A 109 19.36 -16.49 7.61
N GLN A 110 20.38 -15.67 7.88
CA GLN A 110 20.14 -14.30 8.33
C GLN A 110 19.61 -13.45 7.17
N PRO A 111 18.66 -12.53 7.44
CA PRO A 111 18.24 -11.51 6.48
C PRO A 111 19.43 -10.79 5.84
N VAL A 112 19.46 -10.73 4.51
CA VAL A 112 20.46 -9.94 3.77
C VAL A 112 20.25 -8.45 4.03
N VAL A 113 18.99 -8.03 4.13
CA VAL A 113 18.60 -6.67 4.48
C VAL A 113 17.47 -6.68 5.51
N THR A 114 17.59 -5.82 6.52
CA THR A 114 16.54 -5.60 7.51
C THR A 114 15.77 -4.32 7.20
N PRO A 115 14.43 -4.33 7.31
CA PRO A 115 13.63 -3.12 7.22
C PRO A 115 13.99 -2.17 8.37
N ASN A 116 13.73 -0.87 8.17
CA ASN A 116 13.83 0.09 9.26
C ASN A 116 12.84 -0.30 10.38
N ARG A 117 13.21 -0.09 11.65
CA ARG A 117 12.38 -0.46 12.81
C ARG A 117 11.00 0.23 12.79
N ASP A 118 10.92 1.39 12.16
CA ASP A 118 9.69 2.18 12.04
C ASP A 118 8.83 1.77 10.82
N ASP A 119 9.33 0.90 9.94
CA ASP A 119 8.60 0.44 8.76
C ASP A 119 7.53 -0.59 9.15
N LYS A 120 6.28 -0.11 9.26
CA LYS A 120 5.14 -0.93 9.68
C LYS A 120 4.63 -1.87 8.58
N ARG A 121 5.09 -1.73 7.32
CA ARG A 121 4.58 -2.48 6.17
C ARG A 121 4.89 -3.99 6.24
N PHE A 122 5.96 -4.35 6.94
CA PHE A 122 6.46 -5.73 7.02
C PHE A 122 6.28 -6.35 8.41
N LYS A 123 5.22 -5.95 9.13
CA LYS A 123 4.95 -6.42 10.50
C LYS A 123 4.41 -7.83 10.59
N ASP A 124 3.63 -8.27 9.61
CA ASP A 124 3.06 -9.60 9.60
C ASP A 124 4.14 -10.69 9.57
N SER A 125 3.97 -11.76 10.35
CA SER A 125 4.99 -12.80 10.49
C SER A 125 5.26 -13.51 9.16
N ALA A 126 4.28 -13.58 8.25
CA ALA A 126 4.42 -14.22 6.95
C ALA A 126 5.52 -13.58 6.09
N TRP A 127 5.79 -12.28 6.29
CA TRP A 127 6.90 -11.60 5.61
C TRP A 127 8.28 -12.14 6.00
N ASN A 128 8.41 -12.85 7.13
CA ASN A 128 9.67 -13.43 7.59
C ASN A 128 9.64 -14.96 7.56
N GLU A 129 8.50 -15.57 7.86
CA GLU A 129 8.35 -17.03 7.97
C GLU A 129 8.23 -17.70 6.60
N ASN A 130 7.53 -17.08 5.65
CA ASN A 130 7.38 -17.64 4.32
C ASN A 130 8.53 -17.19 3.42
N VAL A 131 9.26 -18.14 2.86
CA VAL A 131 10.47 -17.87 2.06
C VAL A 131 10.16 -17.03 0.80
N LEU A 132 8.99 -17.21 0.19
CA LEU A 132 8.60 -16.41 -0.98
C LEU A 132 8.34 -14.95 -0.60
N PHE A 133 7.54 -14.71 0.44
CA PHE A 133 7.26 -13.34 0.90
C PHE A 133 8.51 -12.65 1.48
N ASP A 134 9.37 -13.40 2.17
CA ASP A 134 10.67 -12.88 2.60
C ASP A 134 11.54 -12.49 1.41
N TYR A 135 11.65 -13.32 0.37
CA TYR A 135 12.40 -12.97 -0.84
C TYR A 135 11.85 -11.70 -1.53
N ILE A 136 10.53 -11.58 -1.67
CA ILE A 136 9.87 -10.39 -2.23
C ILE A 136 10.18 -9.14 -1.38
N LYS A 137 10.05 -9.22 -0.06
CA LYS A 137 10.39 -8.13 0.86
C LYS A 137 11.87 -7.74 0.74
N GLN A 138 12.78 -8.72 0.79
CA GLN A 138 14.22 -8.50 0.77
C GLN A 138 14.68 -7.88 -0.55
N SER A 139 14.17 -8.38 -1.68
CA SER A 139 14.46 -7.82 -3.00
C SER A 139 13.99 -6.37 -3.10
N TYR A 140 12.78 -6.06 -2.63
CA TYR A 140 12.29 -4.69 -2.53
C TYR A 140 13.20 -3.80 -1.67
N LEU A 141 13.51 -4.21 -0.44
CA LEU A 141 14.34 -3.44 0.49
C LEU A 141 15.75 -3.20 -0.06
N LEU A 142 16.30 -4.17 -0.78
CA LEU A 142 17.59 -4.07 -1.42
C LEU A 142 17.57 -3.02 -2.52
N THR A 143 16.63 -3.11 -3.47
CA THR A 143 16.50 -2.14 -4.56
C THR A 143 16.16 -0.75 -4.03
N ALA A 144 15.29 -0.66 -3.02
CA ALA A 144 14.91 0.59 -2.36
C ALA A 144 16.13 1.31 -1.76
N ARG A 145 16.95 0.57 -1.00
CA ARG A 145 18.19 1.11 -0.40
C ARG A 145 19.19 1.49 -1.48
N TRP A 146 19.39 0.64 -2.47
CA TRP A 146 20.28 0.90 -3.59
C TRP A 146 19.89 2.19 -4.31
N MET A 147 18.63 2.34 -4.72
CA MET A 147 18.15 3.52 -5.44
C MET A 147 18.29 4.81 -4.63
N GLN A 148 17.97 4.77 -3.33
CA GLN A 148 18.16 5.91 -2.43
C GLN A 148 19.65 6.27 -2.25
N ASN A 149 20.53 5.27 -2.18
CA ASN A 149 21.98 5.51 -2.09
C ASN A 149 22.52 6.13 -3.38
N GLN A 150 22.08 5.66 -4.55
CA GLN A 150 22.50 6.22 -5.84
C GLN A 150 22.15 7.70 -5.95
N VAL A 151 20.94 8.09 -5.56
CA VAL A 151 20.51 9.50 -5.58
C VAL A 151 21.35 10.37 -4.64
N LYS A 152 21.68 9.89 -3.44
CA LYS A 152 22.48 10.64 -2.46
C LYS A 152 23.94 10.82 -2.85
N GLN A 153 24.48 9.93 -3.68
CA GLN A 153 25.87 9.97 -4.13
C GLN A 153 26.10 10.84 -5.38
N VAL A 154 25.04 11.43 -5.95
CA VAL A 154 25.17 12.34 -7.09
C VAL A 154 25.76 13.68 -6.61
N GLU A 155 27.03 13.90 -6.92
CA GLU A 155 27.74 15.13 -6.60
C GLU A 155 27.44 16.25 -7.60
N GLY A 156 27.44 17.49 -7.12
CA GLY A 156 27.36 18.69 -7.97
C GLY A 156 25.97 19.07 -8.47
N LEU A 157 24.91 18.45 -7.96
CA LEU A 157 23.53 18.93 -8.11
C LEU A 157 23.31 20.20 -7.28
N ASP A 158 22.48 21.12 -7.78
CA ASP A 158 21.95 22.21 -6.97
C ASP A 158 21.21 21.66 -5.74
N PRO A 159 21.36 22.25 -4.54
CA PRO A 159 20.73 21.74 -3.32
C PRO A 159 19.21 21.54 -3.42
N LYS A 160 18.48 22.39 -4.17
CA LYS A 160 17.03 22.22 -4.36
C LYS A 160 16.72 21.07 -5.30
N ALA A 161 17.51 20.89 -6.36
CA ALA A 161 17.37 19.76 -7.27
C ALA A 161 17.64 18.43 -6.54
N ALA A 162 18.71 18.36 -5.74
CA ALA A 162 19.04 17.19 -4.93
C ALA A 162 17.91 16.80 -3.96
N GLN A 163 17.32 17.78 -3.26
CA GLN A 163 16.18 17.54 -2.37
C GLN A 163 14.96 17.01 -3.11
N LYS A 164 14.65 17.58 -4.28
CA LYS A 164 13.53 17.09 -5.11
C LYS A 164 13.76 15.65 -5.54
N VAL A 165 14.94 15.32 -6.07
CA VAL A 165 15.25 13.96 -6.51
C VAL A 165 15.16 12.98 -5.33
N ASP A 166 15.77 13.28 -4.17
CA ASP A 166 15.66 12.41 -2.98
C ASP A 166 14.19 12.21 -2.56
N PHE A 167 13.39 13.28 -2.52
CA PHE A 167 11.98 13.20 -2.17
C PHE A 167 11.19 12.33 -3.14
N TYR A 168 11.27 12.60 -4.44
CA TYR A 168 10.49 11.86 -5.45
C TYR A 168 10.97 10.41 -5.61
N THR A 169 12.27 10.14 -5.44
CA THR A 169 12.76 8.76 -5.39
C THR A 169 12.18 8.00 -4.21
N ARG A 170 12.07 8.62 -3.02
CA ARG A 170 11.39 7.97 -1.89
C ARG A 170 9.93 7.70 -2.19
N GLN A 171 9.20 8.68 -2.75
CA GLN A 171 7.79 8.49 -3.14
C GLN A 171 7.63 7.35 -4.15
N PHE A 172 8.51 7.27 -5.15
CA PHE A 172 8.51 6.19 -6.13
C PHE A 172 8.77 4.82 -5.47
N VAL A 173 9.82 4.73 -4.65
CA VAL A 173 10.16 3.50 -3.93
C VAL A 173 9.04 3.08 -2.97
N ASP A 174 8.39 4.01 -2.29
CA ASP A 174 7.29 3.71 -1.38
C ASP A 174 6.03 3.26 -2.13
N ALA A 175 5.74 3.83 -3.31
CA ALA A 175 4.65 3.40 -4.16
C ALA A 175 4.85 1.97 -4.71
N MET A 176 6.10 1.59 -4.97
CA MET A 176 6.48 0.26 -5.47
C MET A 176 6.57 -0.80 -4.36
N ALA A 177 6.25 -0.48 -3.11
CA ALA A 177 6.31 -1.44 -2.01
C ALA A 177 5.36 -2.64 -2.25
N PRO A 178 5.81 -3.89 -2.04
CA PRO A 178 5.00 -5.07 -2.29
C PRO A 178 3.77 -5.18 -1.37
N SER A 179 3.76 -4.45 -0.24
CA SER A 179 2.59 -4.32 0.63
C SER A 179 1.41 -3.62 -0.04
N ASN A 180 1.65 -2.84 -1.10
CA ASN A 180 0.62 -2.05 -1.77
C ASN A 180 -0.20 -2.86 -2.78
N PHE A 181 0.24 -4.08 -3.12
CA PHE A 181 -0.40 -4.90 -4.15
C PHE A 181 -1.01 -6.16 -3.55
N LEU A 182 -2.25 -6.44 -3.97
CA LEU A 182 -3.03 -7.61 -3.55
C LEU A 182 -2.23 -8.92 -3.66
N LEU A 183 -1.58 -9.15 -4.80
CA LEU A 183 -0.93 -10.42 -5.11
C LEU A 183 0.37 -10.68 -4.36
N THR A 184 0.95 -9.64 -3.75
CA THR A 184 2.23 -9.73 -3.02
C THR A 184 2.07 -9.47 -1.54
N ASN A 185 0.86 -9.14 -1.07
CA ASN A 185 0.58 -8.89 0.33
C ASN A 185 0.01 -10.15 1.02
N PRO A 186 0.75 -10.79 1.95
CA PRO A 186 0.33 -12.02 2.59
C PRO A 186 -0.92 -11.85 3.47
N GLU A 187 -1.09 -10.69 4.11
CA GLU A 187 -2.26 -10.41 4.95
C GLU A 187 -3.53 -10.34 4.10
N VAL A 188 -3.45 -9.65 2.96
CA VAL A 188 -4.60 -9.50 2.07
C VAL A 188 -4.93 -10.83 1.40
N LEU A 189 -3.93 -11.59 0.94
CA LEU A 189 -4.15 -12.93 0.37
C LEU A 189 -4.81 -13.87 1.38
N ARG A 190 -4.29 -13.93 2.61
CA ARG A 190 -4.87 -14.72 3.69
C ARG A 190 -6.30 -14.30 3.99
N LYS A 191 -6.55 -12.99 4.16
CA LYS A 191 -7.91 -12.49 4.44
C LYS A 191 -8.88 -12.77 3.29
N THR A 192 -8.40 -12.69 2.05
CA THR A 192 -9.17 -13.02 0.84
C THR A 192 -9.58 -14.49 0.83
N LEU A 193 -8.66 -15.39 1.17
CA LEU A 193 -8.96 -16.81 1.30
C LEU A 193 -9.93 -17.11 2.45
N GLU A 194 -9.71 -16.49 3.62
CA GLU A 194 -10.55 -16.67 4.82
C GLU A 194 -12.00 -16.18 4.60
N THR A 195 -12.17 -15.12 3.83
CA THR A 195 -13.48 -14.48 3.60
C THR A 195 -14.10 -14.82 2.25
N GLY A 196 -13.51 -15.74 1.48
CA GLY A 196 -13.98 -16.04 0.12
C GLY A 196 -13.99 -14.82 -0.82
N GLY A 197 -13.22 -13.78 -0.52
CA GLY A 197 -13.13 -12.53 -1.28
C GLY A 197 -14.03 -11.37 -0.82
N GLU A 198 -14.82 -11.54 0.24
CA GLU A 198 -15.69 -10.47 0.76
C GLU A 198 -14.90 -9.21 1.18
N ASN A 199 -13.66 -9.36 1.69
CA ASN A 199 -12.81 -8.22 2.03
C ASN A 199 -12.56 -7.28 0.83
N LEU A 200 -12.41 -7.84 -0.37
CA LEU A 200 -12.19 -7.06 -1.59
C LEU A 200 -13.47 -6.37 -2.03
N LEU A 201 -14.61 -7.03 -1.87
CA LEU A 201 -15.93 -6.48 -2.19
C LEU A 201 -16.24 -5.26 -1.30
N HIS A 202 -16.04 -5.39 0.01
CA HIS A 202 -16.17 -4.26 0.94
C HIS A 202 -15.19 -3.12 0.60
N GLY A 203 -13.95 -3.45 0.23
CA GLY A 203 -12.98 -2.44 -0.21
C GLY A 203 -13.44 -1.67 -1.45
N LEU A 204 -14.06 -2.35 -2.41
CA LEU A 204 -14.61 -1.72 -3.61
C LEU A 204 -15.84 -0.87 -3.32
N GLN A 205 -16.71 -1.30 -2.40
CA GLN A 205 -17.85 -0.49 -1.92
C GLN A 205 -17.36 0.81 -1.29
N ASN A 206 -16.37 0.73 -0.40
CA ASN A 206 -15.77 1.93 0.21
C ASN A 206 -15.18 2.87 -0.84
N LEU A 207 -14.49 2.33 -1.85
CA LEU A 207 -13.93 3.13 -2.96
C LEU A 207 -15.03 3.87 -3.73
N VAL A 208 -16.13 3.19 -4.05
CA VAL A 208 -17.27 3.78 -4.76
C VAL A 208 -17.91 4.87 -3.92
N GLU A 209 -18.14 4.62 -2.63
CA GLU A 209 -18.69 5.62 -1.70
C GLU A 209 -17.80 6.87 -1.58
N ASP A 210 -16.49 6.69 -1.50
CA ASP A 210 -15.53 7.79 -1.45
C ASP A 210 -15.52 8.61 -2.74
N LEU A 211 -15.70 7.96 -3.89
CA LEU A 211 -15.86 8.64 -5.18
C LEU A 211 -17.19 9.39 -5.29
N GLU A 212 -18.28 8.83 -4.79
CA GLU A 212 -19.59 9.52 -4.77
C GLU A 212 -19.55 10.77 -3.90
N LYS A 213 -19.00 10.67 -2.69
CA LYS A 213 -18.80 11.82 -1.78
C LYS A 213 -17.94 12.91 -2.42
N GLY A 214 -17.00 12.51 -3.28
CA GLY A 214 -16.14 13.42 -4.04
C GLY A 214 -16.62 13.80 -5.42
N ASN A 215 -17.86 13.47 -5.80
CA ASN A 215 -18.39 13.84 -7.11
C ASN A 215 -17.51 13.33 -8.28
N GLY A 216 -16.89 12.16 -8.11
CA GLY A 216 -15.95 11.56 -9.07
C GLY A 216 -14.48 11.82 -8.76
N GLU A 217 -14.15 12.74 -7.85
CA GLU A 217 -12.82 12.83 -7.26
C GLU A 217 -12.71 11.89 -6.06
N LEU A 218 -11.55 11.25 -5.88
CA LEU A 218 -11.35 10.34 -4.75
C LEU A 218 -11.24 11.13 -3.44
N ARG A 219 -12.31 11.15 -2.65
CA ARG A 219 -12.32 11.74 -1.30
C ARG A 219 -12.30 10.65 -0.24
N ILE A 220 -11.09 10.29 0.19
CA ILE A 220 -10.86 9.22 1.16
C ILE A 220 -11.54 9.55 2.49
N SER A 221 -12.53 8.75 2.88
CA SER A 221 -13.21 8.89 4.18
C SER A 221 -12.30 8.40 5.30
N MET A 222 -11.85 9.31 6.17
CA MET A 222 -11.00 8.95 7.33
C MET A 222 -11.81 8.61 8.58
N THR A 223 -13.05 9.10 8.67
CA THR A 223 -13.96 8.83 9.80
C THR A 223 -15.40 9.00 9.34
N ASP A 224 -16.32 8.30 10.00
CA ASP A 224 -17.75 8.53 9.84
C ASP A 224 -18.13 9.91 10.41
N THR A 225 -18.51 10.83 9.53
CA THR A 225 -18.91 12.18 9.91
C THR A 225 -20.33 12.24 10.49
N GLU A 226 -21.18 11.25 10.20
CA GLU A 226 -22.55 11.18 10.73
C GLU A 226 -22.58 10.64 12.16
N ALA A 227 -21.51 9.97 12.57
CA ALA A 227 -21.34 9.52 13.95
C ALA A 227 -21.12 10.66 14.95
N PHE A 228 -20.91 11.92 14.51
CA PHE A 228 -20.61 13.05 15.39
C PHE A 228 -21.70 14.13 15.39
N ASP A 229 -22.39 14.24 16.53
CA ASP A 229 -23.37 15.25 16.85
C ASP A 229 -22.74 16.35 17.72
N VAL A 230 -22.60 17.56 17.16
CA VAL A 230 -22.11 18.73 17.90
C VAL A 230 -23.01 19.02 19.11
N GLY A 231 -22.40 19.07 20.29
CA GLY A 231 -23.10 19.30 21.56
C GLY A 231 -23.69 18.03 22.20
N ARG A 232 -23.56 16.85 21.57
CA ARG A 232 -24.01 15.57 22.15
C ARG A 232 -22.88 14.57 22.37
N ASN A 233 -21.97 14.42 21.41
CA ASN A 233 -20.83 13.50 21.53
C ASN A 233 -19.48 14.14 21.15
N ILE A 234 -19.50 15.36 20.60
CA ILE A 234 -18.33 16.22 20.42
C ILE A 234 -18.63 17.62 20.96
N VAL A 235 -17.58 18.35 21.36
CA VAL A 235 -17.71 19.71 21.93
C VAL A 235 -18.61 19.72 23.19
N LEU A 236 -18.39 18.75 24.09
CA LEU A 236 -19.21 18.57 25.31
C LEU A 236 -18.75 19.40 26.51
N SER A 237 -17.58 20.02 26.42
CA SER A 237 -17.02 20.78 27.52
C SER A 237 -17.96 21.92 27.91
N PRO A 238 -18.44 21.96 29.17
CA PRO A 238 -19.34 23.02 29.62
C PRO A 238 -18.68 24.39 29.41
N GLY A 239 -19.40 25.31 28.77
CA GLY A 239 -18.92 26.65 28.48
C GLY A 239 -20.04 27.53 27.95
N ALA A 240 -19.78 28.83 27.88
CA ALA A 240 -20.73 29.83 27.40
C ALA A 240 -20.07 30.78 26.40
N VAL A 241 -20.83 31.24 25.40
CA VAL A 241 -20.38 32.31 24.49
C VAL A 241 -20.47 33.63 25.25
N VAL A 242 -19.32 34.24 25.53
CA VAL A 242 -19.23 35.50 26.31
C VAL A 242 -19.08 36.74 25.44
N PHE A 243 -18.76 36.56 24.16
CA PHE A 243 -18.68 37.64 23.17
C PHE A 243 -18.89 37.09 21.76
N ARG A 244 -19.59 37.84 20.90
CA ARG A 244 -19.87 37.49 19.50
C ARG A 244 -19.79 38.74 18.63
N ASN A 245 -19.15 38.63 17.46
CA ASN A 245 -19.17 39.65 16.40
C ASN A 245 -19.27 38.98 15.01
N ASP A 246 -19.11 39.75 13.93
CA ASP A 246 -19.27 39.27 12.55
C ASP A 246 -18.20 38.24 12.11
N LEU A 247 -17.11 38.09 12.88
CA LEU A 247 -16.00 37.21 12.54
C LEU A 247 -15.86 36.02 13.50
N ILE A 248 -16.17 36.22 14.78
CA ILE A 248 -15.85 35.26 15.84
C ILE A 248 -16.93 35.13 16.92
N GLU A 249 -16.90 33.97 17.58
CA GLU A 249 -17.53 33.71 18.87
C GLU A 249 -16.45 33.35 19.91
N LEU A 250 -16.43 34.06 21.04
CA LEU A 250 -15.55 33.77 22.16
C LEU A 250 -16.28 32.88 23.15
N ILE A 251 -15.78 31.66 23.34
CA ILE A 251 -16.31 30.68 24.29
C ILE A 251 -15.45 30.69 25.56
N GLN A 252 -16.07 30.94 26.71
CA GLN A 252 -15.46 30.74 28.02
C GLN A 252 -15.88 29.37 28.57
N TYR A 253 -14.93 28.46 28.74
CA TYR A 253 -15.16 27.17 29.38
C TYR A 253 -15.34 27.34 30.89
N SER A 254 -16.20 26.50 31.48
CA SER A 254 -16.36 26.40 32.93
C SER A 254 -15.07 25.88 33.58
N PRO A 255 -14.72 26.31 34.81
CA PRO A 255 -13.56 25.80 35.55
C PRO A 255 -13.60 24.28 35.79
#